data_AF-A0A924KJH8-F1
#
_entry.id   AF-A0A924KJH8-F1
#
_cell.length_a   1.000
_cell.length_b   1.000
_cell.length_c   1.000
_cell.angle_alpha   90.00
_cell.angle_beta   90.00
_cell.angle_gamma   90.00
#
_symmetry.space_group_name_H-M   'P 1'
#
loop_
_entity.id
_entity.type
_entity.pdbx_description
1 polymer ?
#
loop_
_entity_poly.entity_id
_entity_poly.type
_entity_poly.pdbx_seq_one_letter_code
_entity_poly.pdbx_strand_id
1 'polypeptide(L)'
;MVALGDPLDLFAFDEITRILKRNIGVAAVPESRKLLTRSEPQLGIAPDLWAIRGNASQRLDRLQDSVHAYMAPLQSRHNEQRWLLRAAVPLAALGQISSAGEMAEKARMVGVVSPDVLAYLRQMGVSLRDK
;
A
#
# COMPACT_ATOMS: atom_id res chain seq x y z
N MET A 1 -23.71 11.52 12.25
CA MET A 1 -23.79 11.81 10.80
C MET A 1 -22.49 12.46 10.39
N VAL A 2 -21.58 11.70 9.78
CA VAL A 2 -20.38 12.28 9.14
C VAL A 2 -20.88 12.98 7.89
N ALA A 3 -20.62 14.29 7.79
CA ALA A 3 -21.02 15.09 6.64
C ALA A 3 -20.47 14.44 5.37
N LEU A 4 -21.34 14.16 4.40
CA LEU A 4 -20.94 13.92 3.01
C LEU A 4 -20.08 15.13 2.60
N GLY A 5 -18.87 14.84 2.14
CA GLY A 5 -17.77 15.79 1.98
C GLY A 5 -18.16 17.07 1.26
N ASP A 6 -17.63 18.16 1.78
CA ASP A 6 -17.64 19.45 1.10
C ASP A 6 -17.03 19.26 -0.31
N PRO A 7 -17.67 19.73 -1.40
CA PRO A 7 -17.09 19.67 -2.73
C PRO A 7 -15.70 20.32 -2.82
N LEU A 8 -15.35 21.24 -1.90
CA LEU A 8 -13.99 21.77 -1.75
C LEU A 8 -12.99 20.69 -1.27
N ASP A 9 -13.40 19.74 -0.43
CA ASP A 9 -12.55 18.62 0.02
C ASP A 9 -12.25 17.66 -1.14
N LEU A 10 -13.23 17.37 -2.00
CA LEU A 10 -13.04 16.51 -3.17
C LEU A 10 -12.10 17.14 -4.21
N PHE A 11 -12.20 18.45 -4.42
CA PHE A 11 -11.28 19.17 -5.31
C PHE A 11 -9.86 19.24 -4.73
N ALA A 12 -9.72 19.57 -3.44
CA ALA A 12 -8.43 19.54 -2.75
C ALA A 12 -7.82 18.13 -2.79
N PHE A 13 -8.66 17.11 -2.68
CA PHE A 13 -8.30 15.71 -2.73
C PHE A 13 -7.80 15.25 -4.10
N ASP A 14 -8.49 15.59 -5.17
CA ASP A 14 -8.08 15.31 -6.55
C ASP A 14 -6.77 16.03 -6.89
N GLU A 15 -6.63 17.28 -6.43
CA GLU A 15 -5.43 18.08 -6.63
C GLU A 15 -4.22 17.50 -5.85
N ILE A 16 -4.42 17.07 -4.60
CA ILE A 16 -3.39 16.34 -3.83
C ILE A 16 -3.02 15.04 -4.53
N THR A 17 -4.00 14.27 -5.02
CA THR A 17 -3.76 13.02 -5.73
C THR A 17 -2.98 13.24 -7.03
N ARG A 18 -3.30 14.30 -7.78
CA ARG A 18 -2.60 14.71 -9.00
C ARG A 18 -1.16 15.14 -8.70
N ILE A 19 -0.97 15.96 -7.67
CA ILE A 19 0.37 16.42 -7.22
C ILE A 19 1.20 15.22 -6.74
N LEU A 20 0.62 14.31 -5.96
CA LEU A 20 1.31 13.10 -5.51
C LEU A 20 1.67 12.20 -6.68
N LYS A 21 0.77 11.94 -7.64
CA LYS A 21 1.11 11.16 -8.85
C LYS A 21 2.25 11.80 -9.66
N ARG A 22 2.21 13.12 -9.83
CA ARG A 22 3.26 13.89 -10.54
C ARG A 22 4.60 13.84 -9.81
N ASN A 23 4.61 14.04 -8.49
CA ASN A 23 5.82 14.09 -7.68
C ASN A 23 6.35 12.70 -7.31
N ILE A 24 5.51 11.67 -7.27
CA ILE A 24 5.99 10.30 -7.16
C ILE A 24 6.81 9.96 -8.40
N GLY A 25 6.40 10.36 -9.62
CA GLY A 25 7.24 10.20 -10.82
C GLY A 25 8.63 10.84 -10.69
N VAL A 26 8.75 11.96 -9.98
CA VAL A 26 9.99 12.73 -9.79
C VAL A 26 10.56 12.44 -8.40
N ALA A 27 11.41 11.41 -8.32
CA ALA A 27 12.18 10.96 -7.15
C ALA A 27 12.04 11.79 -5.83
N ALA A 28 11.46 11.14 -4.81
CA ALA A 28 11.84 11.25 -3.40
C ALA A 28 11.99 12.65 -2.78
N VAL A 29 10.97 13.50 -2.86
CA VAL A 29 11.00 14.83 -2.21
C VAL A 29 10.32 14.79 -0.82
N PRO A 30 10.96 15.28 0.27
CA PRO A 30 10.38 15.38 1.62
C PRO A 30 9.03 16.12 1.69
N GLU A 31 8.77 17.00 0.74
CA GLU A 31 7.53 17.74 0.56
C GLU A 31 6.35 16.79 0.26
N SER A 32 6.59 15.72 -0.50
CA SER A 32 5.59 14.67 -0.75
C SER A 32 5.18 13.97 0.55
N ARG A 33 6.11 13.81 1.50
CA ARG A 33 5.84 13.25 2.82
C ARG A 33 4.97 14.18 3.66
N LYS A 34 5.27 15.48 3.71
CA LYS A 34 4.44 16.46 4.44
C LYS A 34 3.00 16.46 3.94
N LEU A 35 2.83 16.36 2.62
CA LEU A 35 1.51 16.26 1.99
C LEU A 35 0.78 14.95 2.34
N LEU A 36 1.49 13.81 2.36
CA LEU A 36 0.92 12.51 2.74
C LEU A 36 0.52 12.44 4.22
N THR A 37 1.31 13.00 5.13
CA THR A 37 0.95 13.04 6.56
C THR A 37 -0.22 13.98 6.81
N ARG A 38 -0.26 15.15 6.15
CA ARG A 38 -1.38 16.10 6.33
C ARG A 38 -2.70 15.56 5.78
N SER A 39 -2.64 14.74 4.73
CA SER A 39 -3.82 14.09 4.16
C SER A 39 -4.28 12.85 4.94
N GLU A 40 -3.52 12.41 5.95
CA GLU A 40 -3.80 11.22 6.76
C GLU A 40 -5.23 11.08 7.30
N PRO A 41 -5.87 12.16 7.82
CA PRO A 41 -7.27 12.10 8.27
C PRO A 41 -8.26 11.84 7.13
N GLN A 42 -7.94 12.28 5.91
CA GLN A 42 -8.76 12.09 4.71
C GLN A 42 -8.50 10.73 4.03
N LEU A 43 -7.37 10.06 4.36
CA LEU A 43 -7.03 8.73 3.83
C LEU A 43 -8.06 7.65 4.22
N GLY A 44 -8.81 7.85 5.31
CA GLY A 44 -9.86 6.94 5.74
C GLY A 44 -11.03 6.81 4.77
N ILE A 45 -11.18 7.77 3.84
CA ILE A 45 -12.35 7.87 2.94
C ILE A 45 -12.10 7.20 1.59
N ALA A 46 -10.83 7.13 1.12
CA ALA A 46 -10.49 6.51 -0.17
C ALA A 46 -9.30 5.54 -0.05
N PRO A 47 -9.54 4.21 -0.17
CA PRO A 47 -8.50 3.18 -0.09
C PRO A 47 -7.31 3.42 -1.02
N ASP A 48 -7.54 3.98 -2.21
CA ASP A 48 -6.50 4.17 -3.23
C ASP A 48 -5.39 5.14 -2.78
N LEU A 49 -5.64 5.99 -1.79
CA LEU A 49 -4.61 6.86 -1.22
C LEU A 49 -3.65 6.13 -0.33
N TRP A 50 -4.12 5.11 0.40
CA TRP A 50 -3.23 4.22 1.15
C TRP A 50 -2.26 3.52 0.21
N ALA A 51 -2.70 3.17 -1.01
CA ALA A 51 -1.81 2.66 -2.05
C ALA A 51 -0.74 3.68 -2.48
N ILE A 52 -1.13 4.95 -2.67
CA ILE A 52 -0.21 6.03 -3.03
C ILE A 52 0.84 6.24 -1.92
N ARG A 53 0.41 6.26 -0.66
CA ARG A 53 1.30 6.37 0.49
C ARG A 53 2.28 5.19 0.57
N GLY A 54 1.77 3.96 0.46
CA GLY A 54 2.61 2.77 0.52
C GLY A 54 3.67 2.76 -0.58
N ASN A 55 3.29 3.10 -1.82
CA ASN A 55 4.20 3.20 -2.96
C ASN A 55 5.29 4.26 -2.73
N ALA A 56 4.89 5.45 -2.24
CA ALA A 56 5.82 6.52 -1.95
C ALA A 56 6.82 6.12 -0.84
N SER A 57 6.34 5.46 0.22
CA SER A 57 7.18 4.98 1.32
C SER A 57 8.19 3.94 0.86
N GLN A 58 7.83 2.99 -0.01
CA GLN A 58 8.79 2.02 -0.56
C GLN A 58 9.91 2.72 -1.34
N ARG A 59 9.56 3.71 -2.16
CA ARG A 59 10.54 4.46 -2.96
C ARG A 59 11.45 5.36 -2.12
N LEU A 60 11.04 5.67 -0.90
CA LEU A 60 11.83 6.39 0.10
C LEU A 60 12.62 5.43 1.02
N ASP A 61 12.62 4.12 0.73
CA ASP A 61 13.22 3.06 1.55
C ASP A 61 12.67 3.00 2.99
N ARG A 62 11.45 3.50 3.21
CA ARG A 62 10.74 3.46 4.49
C ARG A 62 9.78 2.29 4.51
N LEU A 63 10.33 1.09 4.57
CA LEU A 63 9.57 -0.15 4.44
C LEU A 63 8.52 -0.32 5.56
N GLN A 64 8.80 0.07 6.82
CA GLN A 64 7.79 0.05 7.89
C GLN A 64 6.56 0.93 7.57
N ASP A 65 6.78 2.15 7.08
CA ASP A 65 5.68 3.06 6.72
C ASP A 65 4.87 2.50 5.55
N SER A 66 5.53 1.80 4.63
CA SER A 66 4.87 1.12 3.52
C SER A 66 3.96 -0.01 4.00
N VAL A 67 4.46 -0.88 4.88
CA VAL A 67 3.67 -1.94 5.50
C VAL A 67 2.46 -1.36 6.20
N HIS A 68 2.64 -0.34 7.04
CA HIS A 68 1.53 0.31 7.74
C HIS A 68 0.46 0.81 6.76
N ALA A 69 0.88 1.47 5.67
CA ALA A 69 -0.04 2.00 4.68
C ALA A 69 -0.85 0.90 3.97
N TYR A 70 -0.25 -0.25 3.64
CA TYR A 70 -0.98 -1.34 2.99
C TYR A 70 -1.82 -2.20 3.95
N MET A 71 -1.48 -2.20 5.24
CA MET A 71 -2.25 -2.89 6.27
C MET A 71 -3.50 -2.11 6.70
N ALA A 72 -3.50 -0.78 6.60
CA ALA A 72 -4.63 0.05 7.04
C ALA A 72 -5.96 -0.30 6.31
N PRO A 73 -6.01 -0.43 4.97
CA PRO A 73 -7.23 -0.85 4.28
C PRO A 73 -7.71 -2.25 4.68
N LEU A 74 -6.78 -3.17 5.01
CA LEU A 74 -7.11 -4.55 5.39
C LEU A 74 -7.85 -4.64 6.74
N GLN A 75 -7.88 -3.58 7.54
CA GLN A 75 -8.67 -3.53 8.79
C GLN A 75 -10.18 -3.50 8.54
N SER A 76 -10.63 -2.96 7.40
CA SER A 76 -12.04 -2.96 6.99
C SER A 76 -12.32 -3.92 5.83
N ARG A 77 -11.28 -4.26 5.05
CA ARG A 77 -11.36 -5.06 3.82
C ARG A 77 -10.42 -6.26 3.91
N HIS A 78 -10.71 -7.16 4.85
CA HIS A 78 -9.79 -8.22 5.30
C HIS A 78 -9.22 -9.14 4.21
N ASN A 79 -9.89 -9.26 3.04
CA ASN A 79 -9.52 -10.21 1.99
C ASN A 79 -9.35 -9.57 0.61
N GLU A 80 -9.13 -8.26 0.52
CA GLU A 80 -8.88 -7.64 -0.78
C GLU A 80 -7.47 -8.01 -1.28
N GLN A 81 -7.42 -8.90 -2.28
CA GLN A 81 -6.18 -9.48 -2.85
C GLN A 81 -5.10 -8.44 -3.15
N ARG A 82 -5.48 -7.28 -3.70
CA ARG A 82 -4.54 -6.21 -4.06
C ARG A 82 -3.77 -5.66 -2.85
N TRP A 83 -4.40 -5.57 -1.69
CA TRP A 83 -3.76 -5.04 -0.47
C TRP A 83 -2.86 -6.08 0.18
N LEU A 84 -3.31 -7.34 0.20
CA LEU A 84 -2.52 -8.48 0.67
C LEU A 84 -1.19 -8.58 -0.10
N LEU A 85 -1.23 -8.53 -1.44
CA LEU A 85 -0.01 -8.57 -2.26
C LEU A 85 0.89 -7.35 -2.05
N ARG A 86 0.30 -6.15 -1.94
CA ARG A 86 1.07 -4.92 -1.71
C ARG A 86 1.78 -4.91 -0.36
N ALA A 87 1.20 -5.53 0.68
CA ALA A 87 1.82 -5.69 1.98
C ALA A 87 2.95 -6.74 1.98
N ALA A 88 2.81 -7.83 1.22
CA ALA A 88 3.76 -8.95 1.24
C ALA A 88 5.19 -8.55 0.85
N VAL A 89 5.36 -7.69 -0.16
CA VAL A 89 6.68 -7.26 -0.67
C VAL A 89 7.51 -6.49 0.37
N PRO A 90 7.01 -5.37 0.95
CA PRO A 90 7.77 -4.65 1.97
C PRO A 90 7.93 -5.45 3.27
N LEU A 91 7.01 -6.36 3.61
CA LEU A 91 7.20 -7.31 4.73
C LEU A 91 8.39 -8.22 4.48
N ALA A 92 8.50 -8.81 3.29
CA ALA A 92 9.63 -9.65 2.92
C ALA A 92 10.94 -8.84 2.95
N ALA A 93 10.92 -7.58 2.49
CA ALA A 93 12.10 -6.72 2.44
C ALA A 93 12.61 -6.35 3.84
N LEU A 94 11.71 -6.34 4.82
CA LEU A 94 12.04 -6.17 6.24
C LEU A 94 12.50 -7.46 6.93
N GLY A 95 12.64 -8.57 6.19
CA GLY A 95 12.94 -9.88 6.76
C GLY A 95 11.75 -10.51 7.51
N GLN A 96 10.54 -9.95 7.41
CA GLN A 96 9.32 -10.53 8.00
C GLN A 96 8.74 -11.61 7.08
N ILE A 97 9.56 -12.63 6.82
CA ILE A 97 9.33 -13.66 5.80
C ILE A 97 8.04 -14.45 6.06
N SER A 98 7.76 -14.81 7.32
CA SER A 98 6.54 -15.54 7.69
C SER A 98 5.28 -14.72 7.41
N SER A 99 5.25 -13.47 7.85
CA SER A 99 4.12 -12.55 7.61
C SER A 99 3.90 -12.29 6.13
N ALA A 100 4.99 -12.13 5.36
CA ALA A 100 4.91 -11.98 3.91
C ALA A 100 4.29 -13.22 3.24
N GLY A 101 4.66 -14.42 3.70
CA GLY A 101 4.09 -15.69 3.24
C GLY A 101 2.59 -15.77 3.52
N GLU A 102 2.16 -15.43 4.75
CA GLU A 102 0.74 -15.42 5.09
C GLU A 102 -0.08 -14.48 4.20
N MET A 103 0.43 -13.27 3.93
CA MET A 103 -0.25 -12.32 3.05
C MET A 103 -0.35 -12.85 1.62
N ALA A 104 0.73 -13.43 1.09
CA ALA A 104 0.76 -14.00 -0.25
C ALA A 104 -0.18 -15.21 -0.39
N GLU A 105 -0.26 -16.08 0.62
CA GLU A 105 -1.19 -17.21 0.59
C GLU A 105 -2.65 -16.77 0.69
N LYS A 106 -2.97 -15.82 1.59
CA LYS A 106 -4.30 -15.23 1.63
C LYS A 106 -4.69 -14.63 0.28
N ALA A 107 -3.76 -13.95 -0.40
CA ALA A 107 -4.01 -13.41 -1.72
C ALA A 107 -4.29 -14.52 -2.76
N ARG A 108 -3.60 -15.66 -2.69
CA ARG A 108 -3.83 -16.81 -3.58
C ARG A 108 -5.16 -17.50 -3.33
N MET A 109 -5.69 -17.45 -2.11
CA MET A 109 -7.02 -17.96 -1.80
C MET A 109 -8.14 -17.09 -2.38
N VAL A 110 -7.89 -15.79 -2.54
CA VAL A 110 -8.87 -14.83 -3.09
C VAL A 110 -8.88 -14.85 -4.62
N GLY A 111 -7.72 -15.03 -5.25
CA GLY A 111 -7.62 -15.01 -6.71
C GLY A 111 -6.26 -15.45 -7.25
N VAL A 112 -6.13 -15.39 -8.58
CA VAL A 112 -4.86 -15.72 -9.25
C VAL A 112 -3.82 -14.65 -8.92
N VAL A 113 -2.62 -15.10 -8.52
CA VAL A 113 -1.46 -14.23 -8.28
C VAL A 113 -0.43 -14.52 -9.37
N SER A 114 0.22 -13.47 -9.88
CA SER A 114 1.26 -13.60 -10.92
C SER A 114 2.39 -14.52 -10.45
N PRO A 115 2.83 -15.49 -11.28
CA PRO A 115 3.98 -16.35 -10.99
C PRO A 115 5.25 -15.56 -10.68
N ASP A 116 5.47 -14.42 -11.36
CA ASP A 116 6.68 -13.59 -11.16
C ASP A 116 6.73 -12.99 -9.76
N VAL A 117 5.57 -12.56 -9.24
CA VAL A 117 5.47 -12.03 -7.87
C VAL A 117 5.77 -13.12 -6.84
N LEU A 118 5.27 -14.34 -7.07
CA LEU A 118 5.54 -15.49 -6.19
C LEU A 118 7.01 -15.90 -6.26
N ALA A 119 7.62 -15.88 -7.45
CA ALA A 119 9.04 -16.17 -7.65
C ALA A 119 9.91 -15.14 -6.93
N TYR A 120 9.57 -13.85 -7.05
CA TYR A 120 10.26 -12.77 -6.35
C TYR A 120 10.19 -12.96 -4.82
N LEU A 121 9.00 -13.24 -4.27
CA LEU A 121 8.85 -13.52 -2.83
C LEU A 121 9.68 -14.73 -2.39
N ARG A 122 9.71 -15.81 -3.18
CA ARG A 122 10.56 -16.98 -2.89
C ARG A 122 12.06 -16.64 -2.91
N GLN A 123 12.51 -15.81 -3.84
CA GLN A 123 13.90 -15.32 -3.87
C GLN A 123 14.27 -14.53 -2.62
N MET A 124 13.30 -13.83 -2.03
CA MET A 124 13.45 -13.16 -0.74
C MET A 124 13.37 -14.09 0.48
N GLY A 125 13.24 -15.41 0.25
CA GLY A 125 13.16 -16.43 1.30
C GLY A 125 11.73 -16.76 1.75
N VAL A 126 10.69 -16.18 1.14
CA VAL A 126 9.30 -16.47 1.52
C VAL A 126 8.92 -17.88 1.10
N SER A 127 8.57 -18.71 2.08
CA SER A 127 8.05 -20.05 1.86
C SER A 127 6.58 -19.98 1.44
N LEU A 128 6.31 -20.44 0.21
CA LEU A 128 4.97 -20.49 -0.38
C LEU A 128 4.66 -21.94 -0.73
N ARG A 129 3.43 -22.37 -0.47
CA ARG A 129 2.98 -23.73 -0.76
C ARG A 129 2.93 -23.96 -2.26
N ASP A 130 3.44 -25.08 -2.71
CA ASP A 130 3.23 -25.51 -4.08
C ASP A 130 1.75 -25.86 -4.28
N LYS A 131 1.26 -25.54 -5.48
CA LYS A 131 -0.15 -25.57 -5.83
C LYS A 131 -0.59 -26.96 -6.25
#